data_AF-Q8TN98-F1
#
_entry.id   AF-Q8TN98-F1
#
_cell.length_a   1.000
_cell.length_b   1.000
_cell.length_c   1.000
_cell.angle_alpha   90.00
_cell.angle_beta   90.00
_cell.angle_gamma   90.00
#
_symmetry.space_group_name_H-M   'P 1'
#
loop_
_entity.id
_entity.type
_entity.pdbx_description
1 polymer ?
#
loop_
_entity_poly.entity_id
_entity_poly.type
_entity_poly.pdbx_seq_one_letter_code
_entity_poly.pdbx_strand_id
1 'polypeptide(L)'
;MITSMMDWVTDMPHDIEITNMAPKTHKQWLEARAELYKLKKAEEEKNIEARRLFDFLRPELRAFVMEMERTLRKHDPIKGDSYKTIDPIILDSLLNSEYDEYILESPPYEEFTITSEMKKELLDLANAAMMLWSR
;
A
#
# COMPACT_ATOMS: atom_id res chain seq x y z
N MET A 1 -32.99 -24.76 31.21
CA MET A 1 -31.53 -24.68 31.05
C MET A 1 -31.15 -25.37 29.73
N ILE A 2 -31.25 -24.64 28.61
CA ILE A 2 -30.53 -24.88 27.34
C ILE A 2 -30.43 -23.48 26.71
N THR A 3 -29.24 -22.88 26.73
CA THR A 3 -29.00 -21.55 26.15
C THR A 3 -28.74 -21.71 24.66
N SER A 4 -29.53 -20.97 23.88
CA SER A 4 -29.54 -20.95 22.41
C SER A 4 -28.20 -20.49 21.83
N MET A 5 -27.74 -21.19 20.80
CA MET A 5 -26.45 -21.03 20.13
C MET A 5 -26.66 -20.33 18.77
N MET A 6 -27.31 -19.16 18.77
CA MET A 6 -27.80 -18.51 17.54
C MET A 6 -27.68 -16.97 17.49
N ASP A 7 -26.60 -16.37 17.99
CA ASP A 7 -26.41 -14.90 17.91
C ASP A 7 -25.11 -14.47 17.21
N TRP A 8 -24.81 -14.98 16.00
CA TRP A 8 -23.65 -14.55 15.20
C TRP A 8 -23.98 -14.27 13.72
N VAL A 9 -25.20 -13.78 13.43
CA VAL A 9 -25.59 -13.39 12.05
C VAL A 9 -26.21 -12.01 12.02
N THR A 10 -25.46 -10.98 12.43
CA THR A 10 -25.83 -9.58 12.14
C THR A 10 -24.57 -8.73 12.14
N ASP A 11 -23.91 -8.64 10.98
CA ASP A 11 -23.21 -7.44 10.49
C ASP A 11 -22.55 -7.75 9.14
N MET A 12 -23.39 -7.95 8.10
CA MET A 12 -22.95 -7.75 6.72
C MET A 12 -23.50 -6.40 6.26
N PRO A 13 -22.68 -5.53 5.66
CA PRO A 13 -23.14 -4.24 5.15
C PRO A 13 -24.22 -4.48 4.08
N HIS A 14 -25.37 -3.87 4.30
CA HIS A 14 -26.40 -3.70 3.29
C HIS A 14 -25.88 -2.76 2.19
N ASP A 15 -26.33 -3.01 0.96
CA ASP A 15 -26.05 -2.25 -0.27
C ASP A 15 -24.85 -2.74 -1.11
N ILE A 16 -25.00 -3.97 -1.61
CA ILE A 16 -24.54 -4.31 -2.96
C ILE A 16 -25.80 -4.61 -3.76
N GLU A 17 -26.11 -3.79 -4.76
CA GLU A 17 -27.15 -4.11 -5.74
C GLU A 17 -26.77 -5.40 -6.46
N ILE A 18 -27.40 -6.51 -6.07
CA ILE A 18 -27.21 -7.82 -6.73
C ILE A 18 -28.02 -7.81 -8.02
N THR A 19 -27.51 -7.15 -9.05
CA THR A 19 -28.03 -7.33 -10.41
C THR A 19 -27.55 -8.68 -10.95
N ASN A 20 -28.50 -9.63 -11.07
CA ASN A 20 -28.47 -10.81 -11.93
C ASN A 20 -27.23 -11.74 -11.85
N MET A 21 -26.99 -12.35 -10.70
CA MET A 21 -26.25 -13.62 -10.64
C MET A 21 -27.20 -14.76 -10.25
N ALA A 22 -27.31 -15.78 -11.12
CA ALA A 22 -28.11 -16.98 -10.87
C ALA A 22 -27.83 -17.57 -9.47
N PRO A 23 -28.82 -18.16 -8.79
CA PRO A 23 -28.64 -18.66 -7.43
C PRO A 23 -27.60 -19.78 -7.43
N LYS A 24 -26.40 -19.48 -6.91
CA LYS A 24 -25.37 -20.48 -6.64
C LYS A 24 -25.97 -21.49 -5.66
N THR A 25 -25.88 -22.77 -5.97
CA THR A 25 -26.33 -23.84 -5.08
C THR A 25 -25.59 -23.74 -3.74
N HIS A 26 -26.21 -24.15 -2.63
CA HIS A 26 -25.58 -24.10 -1.30
C HIS A 26 -24.17 -24.73 -1.29
N LYS A 27 -23.97 -25.79 -2.07
CA LYS A 27 -22.67 -26.44 -2.31
C LYS A 27 -21.63 -25.49 -2.93
N GLN A 28 -21.99 -24.76 -3.99
CA GLN A 28 -21.11 -23.77 -4.62
C GLN A 28 -20.76 -22.61 -3.68
N TRP A 29 -21.66 -22.24 -2.77
CA TRP A 29 -21.38 -21.22 -1.75
C TRP A 29 -20.37 -21.73 -0.72
N LEU A 30 -20.52 -22.97 -0.26
CA LEU A 30 -19.57 -23.61 0.67
C LEU A 30 -18.18 -23.78 0.04
N GLU A 31 -18.12 -24.19 -1.23
CA GLU A 31 -16.86 -24.31 -1.97
C GLU A 31 -16.15 -22.95 -2.13
N ALA A 32 -16.88 -21.91 -2.53
CA ALA A 32 -16.34 -20.55 -2.64
C ALA A 32 -15.83 -20.01 -1.28
N ARG A 33 -16.55 -20.30 -0.19
CA ARG A 33 -16.15 -19.90 1.16
C ARG A 33 -14.89 -20.63 1.64
N ALA A 34 -14.79 -21.93 1.34
CA ALA A 34 -13.59 -22.71 1.66
C ALA A 34 -12.36 -22.20 0.88
N GLU A 35 -12.54 -21.84 -0.38
CA GLU A 35 -11.46 -21.30 -1.20
C GLU A 35 -11.00 -19.91 -0.73
N LEU A 36 -11.95 -19.03 -0.39
CA LEU A 36 -11.65 -17.74 0.27
C LEU A 36 -10.86 -17.91 1.57
N TYR A 37 -11.19 -18.92 2.37
CA TYR A 37 -10.48 -19.18 3.62
C TYR A 37 -9.02 -19.62 3.35
N LYS A 38 -8.79 -20.47 2.36
CA LYS A 38 -7.42 -20.87 1.96
C LYS A 38 -6.61 -19.68 1.47
N LEU A 39 -7.20 -18.81 0.63
CA LEU A 39 -6.53 -17.61 0.12
C LEU A 39 -6.14 -16.66 1.25
N LYS A 40 -7.08 -16.38 2.17
CA LYS A 40 -6.80 -15.54 3.35
C LYS A 40 -5.69 -16.11 4.21
N LYS A 41 -5.69 -17.42 4.47
CA LYS A 41 -4.64 -18.08 5.24
C LYS A 41 -3.28 -17.98 4.56
N ALA A 42 -3.22 -18.19 3.23
CA ALA A 42 -1.99 -18.07 2.47
C ALA A 42 -1.45 -16.62 2.43
N GLU A 43 -2.33 -15.63 2.36
CA GLU A 43 -1.98 -14.22 2.44
C GLU A 43 -1.44 -13.85 3.83
N GLU A 44 -2.06 -14.36 4.90
CA GLU A 44 -1.61 -14.15 6.27
C GLU A 44 -0.24 -14.78 6.55
N GLU A 45 0.00 -15.99 6.04
CA GLU A 45 1.32 -16.64 6.11
C GLU A 45 2.41 -15.81 5.40
N LYS A 46 2.12 -15.29 4.20
CA LYS A 46 3.03 -14.38 3.49
C LYS A 46 3.29 -13.09 4.26
N ASN A 47 2.25 -12.51 4.88
CA ASN A 47 2.40 -11.30 5.70
C ASN A 47 3.25 -11.52 6.95
N ILE A 48 3.14 -12.70 7.59
CA ILE A 48 3.98 -13.08 8.72
C ILE A 48 5.45 -13.21 8.28
N GLU A 49 5.70 -13.83 7.13
CA GLU A 49 7.04 -13.99 6.58
C GLU A 49 7.67 -12.63 6.19
N ALA A 50 6.90 -11.76 5.54
CA ALA A 50 7.31 -10.40 5.22
C ALA A 50 7.66 -9.58 6.49
N ARG A 51 6.84 -9.68 7.54
CA ARG A 51 7.12 -9.05 8.84
C ARG A 51 8.42 -9.56 9.46
N ARG A 52 8.66 -10.88 9.41
CA ARG A 52 9.93 -11.45 9.90
C ARG A 52 11.12 -10.90 9.13
N LEU A 53 11.06 -10.85 7.80
CA LEU A 53 12.12 -10.28 6.97
C LEU A 53 12.38 -8.81 7.30
N PHE A 54 11.31 -8.03 7.49
CA PHE A 54 11.39 -6.64 7.93
C PHE A 54 12.03 -6.50 9.32
N ASP A 55 11.75 -7.44 10.23
CA ASP A 55 12.34 -7.50 11.56
C ASP A 55 13.83 -7.88 11.58
N PHE A 56 14.35 -8.43 10.49
CA PHE A 56 15.79 -8.66 10.31
C PHE A 56 16.51 -7.48 9.65
N LEU A 57 15.79 -6.46 9.17
CA LEU A 57 16.43 -5.26 8.62
C LEU A 57 17.10 -4.45 9.71
N ARG A 58 18.28 -3.91 9.37
CA ARG A 58 18.97 -2.90 10.17
C ARG A 58 18.02 -1.71 10.46
N PRO A 59 18.04 -1.12 11.66
CA PRO A 59 17.10 -0.07 12.05
C PRO A 59 17.02 1.09 11.04
N GLU A 60 18.15 1.48 10.45
CA GLU A 60 18.24 2.55 9.48
C GLU A 60 17.55 2.18 8.15
N LEU A 61 17.72 0.94 7.70
CA LEU A 61 17.05 0.43 6.51
C LEU A 61 15.55 0.32 6.72
N ARG A 62 15.14 -0.01 7.94
CA ARG A 62 13.74 -0.13 8.34
C ARG A 62 13.06 1.24 8.34
N ALA A 63 13.70 2.25 8.92
CA ALA A 63 13.25 3.63 8.88
C ALA A 63 13.15 4.14 7.44
N PHE A 64 14.13 3.81 6.60
CA PHE A 64 14.10 4.14 5.17
C PHE A 64 12.89 3.50 4.48
N VAL A 65 12.66 2.19 4.61
CA VAL A 65 11.51 1.50 3.99
C VAL A 65 10.16 2.04 4.48
N MET A 66 10.04 2.40 5.76
CA MET A 66 8.81 3.02 6.28
C MET A 66 8.55 4.39 5.66
N GLU A 67 9.61 5.20 5.53
CA GLU A 67 9.50 6.52 4.92
C GLU A 67 9.18 6.40 3.42
N MET A 68 9.79 5.43 2.74
CA MET A 68 9.39 5.07 1.38
C MET A 68 7.91 4.72 1.31
N GLU A 69 7.41 3.77 2.12
CA GLU A 69 5.99 3.42 2.11
C GLU A 69 5.08 4.63 2.39
N ARG A 70 5.51 5.55 3.25
CA ARG A 70 4.79 6.78 3.55
C ARG A 70 4.68 7.69 2.32
N THR A 71 5.81 7.94 1.63
CA THR A 71 5.83 8.73 0.40
C THR A 71 5.06 8.02 -0.72
N LEU A 72 5.21 6.71 -0.88
CA LEU A 72 4.48 5.96 -1.90
C LEU A 72 2.95 6.11 -1.72
N ARG A 73 2.46 6.09 -0.48
CA ARG A 73 1.04 6.31 -0.17
C ARG A 73 0.55 7.75 -0.37
N LYS A 74 1.44 8.77 -0.36
CA LYS A 74 1.10 10.18 -0.68
C LYS A 74 0.60 10.30 -2.13
N HIS A 75 1.12 9.46 -3.02
CA HIS A 75 0.88 9.55 -4.46
C HIS A 75 -0.02 8.45 -5.02
N ASP A 76 -0.50 7.53 -4.17
CA ASP A 76 -1.47 6.52 -4.59
C ASP A 76 -2.81 7.19 -4.95
N PRO A 77 -3.29 7.08 -6.21
CA PRO A 77 -4.58 7.63 -6.61
C PRO A 77 -5.74 6.93 -5.88
N ILE A 78 -5.54 5.67 -5.47
CA ILE A 78 -6.45 4.88 -4.66
C ILE A 78 -5.64 4.28 -3.50
N LYS A 79 -6.04 4.56 -2.25
CA LYS A 79 -5.33 4.05 -1.06
C LYS A 79 -5.23 2.51 -1.11
N GLY A 80 -4.00 1.99 -1.20
CA GLY A 80 -3.74 0.56 -1.23
C GLY A 80 -3.60 -0.03 -2.64
N ASP A 81 -3.67 0.80 -3.68
CA ASP A 81 -3.18 0.41 -5.00
C ASP A 81 -1.64 0.34 -4.97
N SER A 82 -1.03 -0.45 -5.84
CA SER A 82 0.44 -0.49 -5.89
C SER A 82 0.93 0.62 -6.81
N TYR A 83 1.96 1.38 -6.43
CA TYR A 83 2.62 2.34 -7.34
C TYR A 83 2.99 1.76 -8.74
N LYS A 84 3.06 0.43 -8.84
CA LYS A 84 3.24 -0.33 -10.08
C LYS A 84 2.08 -0.21 -11.07
N THR A 85 0.86 0.11 -10.62
CA THR A 85 -0.35 0.22 -11.45
C THR A 85 -0.62 1.65 -11.94
N ILE A 86 0.11 2.65 -11.44
CA ILE A 86 0.00 4.06 -11.86
C ILE A 86 0.33 4.19 -13.37
N ASP A 87 -0.03 5.27 -14.07
CA ASP A 87 0.44 5.48 -15.46
C ASP A 87 1.90 6.00 -15.47
N PRO A 88 2.81 5.52 -16.34
CA PRO A 88 4.16 6.06 -16.44
C PRO A 88 4.23 7.57 -16.68
N ILE A 89 3.29 8.16 -17.42
CA ILE A 89 3.22 9.60 -17.68
C ILE A 89 2.94 10.36 -16.37
N ILE A 90 2.09 9.81 -15.50
CA ILE A 90 1.80 10.38 -14.18
C ILE A 90 3.06 10.32 -13.30
N LEU A 91 3.80 9.21 -13.34
CA LEU A 91 5.05 9.07 -12.60
C LEU A 91 6.14 10.03 -13.08
N ASP A 92 6.23 10.27 -14.39
CA ASP A 92 7.17 11.25 -14.95
C ASP A 92 6.81 12.68 -14.54
N SER A 93 5.52 13.02 -14.58
CA SER A 93 5.04 14.31 -14.04
C SER A 93 5.31 14.45 -12.55
N LEU A 94 5.18 13.37 -11.78
CA LEU A 94 5.48 13.35 -10.35
C LEU A 94 6.97 13.57 -10.09
N LEU A 95 7.84 12.86 -10.82
CA LEU A 95 9.29 13.02 -10.71
C LEU A 95 9.72 14.47 -10.95
N ASN A 96 9.15 15.12 -11.96
CA ASN A 96 9.42 16.53 -12.24
C ASN A 96 8.93 17.44 -11.11
N SER A 97 7.75 17.18 -10.53
CA SER A 97 7.23 17.94 -9.39
C SER A 97 8.14 17.84 -8.16
N GLU A 98 8.56 16.64 -7.79
CA GLU A 98 9.43 16.41 -6.64
C GLU A 98 10.84 16.99 -6.87
N TYR A 99 11.30 17.04 -8.13
CA TYR A 99 12.54 17.73 -8.49
C TYR A 99 12.43 19.25 -8.28
N ASP A 100 11.32 19.85 -8.70
CA ASP A 100 11.08 21.29 -8.52
C ASP A 100 11.02 21.65 -7.03
N GLU A 101 10.36 20.83 -6.20
CA GLU A 101 10.32 20.99 -4.73
C GLU A 101 11.73 20.92 -4.12
N TYR A 102 12.55 19.94 -4.53
CA TYR A 102 13.94 19.83 -4.09
C TYR A 102 14.78 21.06 -4.46
N ILE A 103 14.62 21.59 -5.68
CA ILE A 103 15.35 22.78 -6.13
C ILE A 103 14.93 24.02 -5.34
N LEU A 104 13.63 24.17 -5.02
CA LEU A 104 13.13 25.29 -4.22
C LEU A 104 13.70 25.30 -2.80
N GLU A 105 13.85 24.13 -2.19
CA GLU A 105 14.42 23.99 -0.84
C GLU A 105 15.97 23.99 -0.84
N SER A 106 16.61 23.93 -2.02
CA SER A 106 18.06 23.91 -2.13
C SER A 106 18.66 25.32 -2.01
N PRO A 107 19.51 25.58 -1.01
CA PRO A 107 20.17 26.87 -0.86
C PRO A 107 21.15 27.10 -2.02
N PRO A 108 21.45 28.37 -2.34
CA PRO A 108 22.51 28.70 -3.28
C PRO A 108 23.83 28.07 -2.83
N TYR A 109 24.65 27.69 -3.82
CA TYR A 109 25.88 26.90 -3.64
C TYR A 109 26.88 27.48 -2.61
N GLU A 110 26.79 28.77 -2.34
CA GLU A 110 27.69 29.53 -1.45
C GLU A 110 27.45 29.26 0.05
N GLU A 111 26.28 28.75 0.44
CA GLU A 111 25.90 28.46 1.83
C GLU A 111 25.36 27.03 1.99
N PHE A 112 26.12 26.04 1.51
CA PHE A 112 25.66 24.64 1.50
C PHE A 112 25.51 24.07 2.92
N THR A 113 24.29 24.19 3.46
CA THR A 113 23.86 23.57 4.70
C THR A 113 22.67 22.68 4.40
N ILE A 114 22.80 21.37 4.62
CA ILE A 114 21.71 20.42 4.38
C ILE A 114 20.66 20.58 5.48
N THR A 115 19.48 21.11 5.13
CA THR A 115 18.34 21.24 6.04
C THR A 115 17.55 19.94 6.17
N SER A 116 16.64 19.87 7.13
CA SER A 116 15.68 18.75 7.26
C SER A 116 14.75 18.66 6.06
N GLU A 117 14.32 19.80 5.56
CA GLU A 117 13.40 19.98 4.43
C GLU A 117 14.05 19.47 3.14
N MET A 118 15.30 19.88 2.86
CA MET A 118 16.07 19.34 1.73
C MET A 118 16.22 17.81 1.77
N LYS A 119 16.44 17.24 2.98
CA LYS A 119 16.54 15.78 3.11
C LYS A 119 15.22 15.10 2.81
N LYS A 120 14.10 15.69 3.23
CA LYS A 120 12.77 15.21 2.93
C LYS A 120 12.50 15.24 1.43
N GLU A 121 12.73 16.38 0.76
CA GLU A 121 12.47 16.47 -0.67
C GLU A 121 13.43 15.60 -1.49
N LEU A 122 14.67 15.39 -1.03
CA LEU A 122 15.58 14.42 -1.64
C LEU A 122 15.08 12.97 -1.54
N LEU A 123 14.44 12.61 -0.42
CA LEU A 123 13.82 11.29 -0.25
C LEU A 123 12.59 11.13 -1.16
N ASP A 124 11.75 12.16 -1.24
CA ASP A 124 10.57 12.14 -2.11
C ASP A 124 10.97 12.02 -3.59
N LEU A 125 12.00 12.76 -4.02
CA LEU A 125 12.61 12.65 -5.35
C LEU A 125 13.17 11.24 -5.62
N ALA A 126 13.91 10.66 -4.67
CA ALA A 126 14.46 9.31 -4.81
C ALA A 126 13.35 8.25 -4.93
N ASN A 127 12.25 8.41 -4.21
CA ASN A 127 11.09 7.53 -4.25
C ASN A 127 10.39 7.60 -5.62
N ALA A 128 10.15 8.80 -6.14
CA ALA A 128 9.57 8.98 -7.47
C ALA A 128 10.45 8.35 -8.57
N ALA A 129 11.78 8.54 -8.48
CA ALA A 129 12.73 7.94 -9.42
C ALA A 129 12.71 6.40 -9.34
N MET A 130 12.65 5.83 -8.14
CA MET A 130 12.58 4.39 -7.95
C MET A 130 11.25 3.82 -8.48
N MET A 131 10.11 4.48 -8.24
CA MET A 131 8.82 4.07 -8.80
C MET A 131 8.90 3.96 -10.33
N LEU A 132 9.49 4.98 -10.99
CA LEU A 132 9.66 5.01 -12.44
C LEU A 132 10.63 3.93 -12.93
N TRP A 133 11.76 3.74 -12.25
CA TRP A 133 12.75 2.70 -12.60
C TRP A 133 12.22 1.27 -12.46
N SER A 134 11.34 1.04 -11.49
CA SER A 134 10.79 -0.30 -11.20
C SER A 134 9.71 -0.78 -12.18
N ARG A 135 9.44 0.00 -13.23
CA ARG A 135 8.59 -0.33 -14.37
C ARG A 135 9.25 -1.37 -15.27
#